data_AF-A0A1G1H7W3-F1
#
_entry.id   AF-A0A1G1H7W3-F1
#
_cell.length_a   1.000
_cell.length_b   1.000
_cell.length_c   1.000
_cell.angle_alpha   90.00
_cell.angle_beta   90.00
_cell.angle_gamma   90.00
#
_symmetry.space_group_name_H-M   'P 1'
#
loop_
_entity.id
_entity.type
_entity.pdbx_description
1 polymer ?
#
loop_
_entity_poly.entity_id
_entity_poly.type
_entity_poly.pdbx_seq_one_letter_code
_entity_poly.pdbx_strand_id
1 'polypeptide(L)'
;MDLKRLQDMPSWDWPKDTGRMLEKILRDGRADASDRLLAAELAGDFTVISDELADALLSIVQQRDESEQLRAEAVLSLGPILEYMDEDLFDDPDEATISEGMFRRIQDSLRRYYMDAGVPKEVRRRILETSVRAPQDWHRDAVRAAYVSDKEDWKLTAVFCMGFVDGFDDQILEALGSKNPDIHYEAVRAAGNWGLDGAWPHIVTVLDAGESDKPLLLAAIEAAAYIRPQEAAEILGDLLDSDDEDIVEAVYEAMAMAELPLDDEYFNKDNETIH
;
A
#
# COMPACT_ATOMS: atom_id res chain seq x y z
N MET A 1 -9.23 -17.20 21.17
CA MET A 1 -7.81 -16.95 20.87
C MET A 1 -7.53 -15.49 21.17
N ASP A 2 -6.29 -15.13 21.50
CA ASP A 2 -5.91 -13.74 21.76
C ASP A 2 -5.48 -13.10 20.43
N LEU A 3 -6.11 -11.99 20.02
CA LEU A 3 -5.80 -11.31 18.76
C LEU A 3 -4.33 -10.90 18.67
N LYS A 4 -3.72 -10.57 19.82
CA LYS A 4 -2.30 -10.19 19.87
C LYS A 4 -1.38 -11.31 19.42
N ARG A 5 -1.76 -12.56 19.67
CA ARG A 5 -0.98 -13.72 19.20
C ARG A 5 -1.05 -13.90 17.69
N LEU A 6 -2.11 -13.44 17.03
CA LEU A 6 -2.19 -13.46 15.57
C LEU A 6 -1.27 -12.40 14.97
N GLN A 7 -1.19 -11.22 15.59
CA GLN A 7 -0.31 -10.13 15.15
C GLN A 7 1.17 -10.51 15.19
N ASP A 8 1.59 -11.30 16.18
CA ASP A 8 2.98 -11.76 16.34
C ASP A 8 3.31 -13.02 15.50
N MET A 9 2.37 -13.51 14.69
CA MET A 9 2.49 -14.77 13.96
C MET A 9 2.29 -14.52 12.46
N PRO A 10 3.14 -15.10 11.59
CA PRO A 10 2.93 -15.02 10.15
C PRO A 10 1.55 -15.54 9.74
N SER A 11 0.91 -14.89 8.77
CA SER A 11 -0.48 -15.17 8.44
C SER A 11 -0.73 -16.58 7.90
N TRP A 12 0.26 -17.19 7.25
CA TRP A 12 0.19 -18.60 6.81
C TRP A 12 0.15 -19.62 7.96
N ASP A 13 0.56 -19.23 9.17
CA ASP A 13 0.49 -20.06 10.38
C ASP A 13 -0.80 -19.84 11.19
N TRP A 14 -1.68 -18.94 10.73
CA TRP A 14 -2.94 -18.67 11.43
C TRP A 14 -3.90 -19.87 11.43
N PRO A 15 -4.66 -20.10 12.52
CA PRO A 15 -5.65 -21.15 12.53
C PRO A 15 -6.73 -20.99 11.47
N LYS A 16 -7.26 -22.13 10.99
CA LYS A 16 -8.29 -22.18 9.93
C LYS A 16 -9.59 -21.45 10.27
N ASP A 17 -9.89 -21.20 11.54
CA ASP A 17 -11.08 -20.50 12.00
C ASP A 17 -10.87 -19.00 12.25
N THR A 18 -9.67 -18.47 11.95
CA THR A 18 -9.30 -17.06 12.17
C THR A 18 -10.28 -16.09 11.50
N GLY A 19 -10.56 -16.26 10.21
CA GLY A 19 -11.50 -15.36 9.50
C GLY A 19 -12.89 -15.29 10.15
N ARG A 20 -13.45 -16.43 10.60
CA ARG A 20 -14.73 -16.46 11.33
C ARG A 20 -14.65 -15.80 12.70
N MET A 21 -13.51 -15.89 13.38
CA MET A 21 -13.29 -15.20 14.65
C MET A 21 -13.23 -13.68 14.44
N LEU A 22 -12.48 -13.21 13.44
CA LEU A 22 -12.37 -11.79 13.11
C LEU A 22 -13.74 -11.21 12.73
N GLU A 23 -14.49 -11.89 11.86
CA GLU A 23 -15.83 -11.48 11.46
C GLU A 23 -16.76 -11.28 12.67
N LYS A 24 -16.73 -12.22 13.62
CA LYS A 24 -17.54 -12.14 14.84
C LYS A 24 -17.18 -10.92 15.69
N ILE A 25 -15.90 -10.58 15.80
CA ILE A 25 -15.43 -9.43 16.57
C ILE A 25 -15.84 -8.13 15.87
N LEU A 26 -15.66 -8.03 14.55
CA LEU A 26 -16.03 -6.87 13.76
C LEU A 26 -17.53 -6.55 13.86
N ARG A 27 -18.38 -7.58 13.83
CA ARG A 27 -19.84 -7.45 13.93
C ARG A 27 -20.36 -7.22 15.35
N ASP A 28 -19.55 -7.46 16.38
CA ASP A 28 -19.96 -7.23 17.77
C ASP A 28 -19.64 -5.79 18.20
N GLY A 29 -20.62 -4.89 18.07
CA GLY A 29 -20.49 -3.50 18.52
C GLY A 29 -20.28 -3.32 20.04
N ARG A 30 -20.29 -4.40 20.83
CA ARG A 30 -19.95 -4.37 22.27
C ARG A 30 -18.56 -4.92 22.58
N ALA A 31 -17.85 -5.45 21.58
CA ALA A 31 -16.47 -5.85 21.74
C ALA A 31 -15.59 -4.64 22.07
N ASP A 32 -14.43 -4.90 22.66
CA ASP A 32 -13.49 -3.84 23.00
C ASP A 32 -13.07 -3.06 21.74
N ALA A 33 -12.96 -1.74 21.85
CA ALA A 33 -12.63 -0.89 20.70
C ALA A 33 -11.24 -1.22 20.11
N SER A 34 -10.27 -1.60 20.95
CA SER A 34 -8.94 -2.02 20.50
C SER A 34 -8.97 -3.38 19.82
N ASP A 35 -9.79 -4.31 20.33
CA ASP A 35 -9.97 -5.63 19.70
C ASP A 35 -10.64 -5.51 18.33
N ARG A 36 -11.64 -4.63 18.19
CA ARG A 36 -12.30 -4.38 16.90
C ARG A 36 -11.39 -3.70 15.89
N LEU A 37 -10.53 -2.78 16.35
CA LEU A 37 -9.56 -2.12 15.50
C LEU A 37 -8.51 -3.13 14.98
N LEU A 38 -7.93 -3.92 15.87
CA LEU A 38 -6.97 -4.96 15.49
C LEU A 38 -7.63 -6.03 14.59
N ALA A 39 -8.90 -6.38 14.86
CA ALA A 39 -9.63 -7.30 13.99
C ALA A 39 -9.87 -6.72 12.60
N ALA A 40 -9.99 -5.40 12.45
CA ALA A 40 -10.15 -4.77 11.14
C ALA A 40 -8.83 -4.83 10.37
N GLU A 41 -7.73 -4.44 11.00
CA GLU A 41 -6.35 -4.54 10.46
C GLU A 41 -6.07 -5.96 9.92
N LEU A 42 -6.29 -6.98 10.74
CA LEU A 42 -6.00 -8.38 10.38
C LEU A 42 -6.97 -8.97 9.33
N ALA A 43 -8.17 -8.41 9.17
CA ALA A 43 -9.18 -8.96 8.26
C ALA A 43 -8.86 -8.74 6.78
N GLY A 44 -7.94 -7.81 6.46
CA GLY A 44 -7.51 -7.52 5.10
C GLY A 44 -6.47 -8.48 4.53
N ASP A 45 -5.93 -9.40 5.33
CA ASP A 45 -4.89 -10.34 4.91
C ASP A 45 -5.45 -11.42 3.96
N PHE A 46 -4.70 -11.72 2.88
CA PHE A 46 -5.09 -12.67 1.83
C PHE A 46 -5.39 -14.08 2.33
N THR A 47 -4.81 -14.49 3.47
CA THR A 47 -5.03 -15.82 4.05
C THR A 47 -6.43 -15.99 4.65
N VAL A 48 -7.12 -14.88 4.96
CA VAL A 48 -8.42 -14.91 5.66
C VAL A 48 -9.52 -14.10 5.00
N ILE A 49 -9.19 -13.08 4.20
CA ILE A 49 -10.19 -12.22 3.56
C ILE A 49 -11.20 -13.06 2.77
N SER A 50 -12.47 -12.72 2.91
CA SER A 50 -13.59 -13.39 2.26
C SER A 50 -14.72 -12.39 2.02
N ASP A 51 -15.75 -12.79 1.27
CA ASP A 51 -16.95 -12.00 1.08
C ASP A 51 -17.59 -11.56 2.41
N GLU A 52 -17.62 -12.43 3.42
CA GLU A 52 -18.20 -12.14 4.73
C GLU A 52 -17.39 -11.10 5.51
N LEU A 53 -16.06 -11.16 5.45
CA LEU A 53 -15.18 -10.18 6.07
C LEU A 53 -15.23 -8.83 5.33
N ALA A 54 -15.19 -8.85 4.00
CA ALA A 54 -15.35 -7.65 3.20
C ALA A 54 -16.70 -6.96 3.46
N ASP A 55 -17.79 -7.73 3.59
CA ASP A 55 -19.10 -7.21 4.00
C ASP A 55 -19.10 -6.64 5.41
N ALA A 56 -18.43 -7.29 6.36
CA ALA A 56 -18.30 -6.79 7.74
C ALA A 56 -17.52 -5.46 7.78
N LEU A 57 -16.41 -5.35 7.05
CA LEU A 57 -15.61 -4.13 6.92
C LEU A 57 -16.45 -3.01 6.29
N LEU A 58 -17.10 -3.25 5.14
CA LEU A 58 -17.99 -2.27 4.50
C LEU A 58 -19.13 -1.80 5.41
N SER A 59 -19.67 -2.70 6.24
CA SER A 59 -20.71 -2.36 7.21
C SER A 59 -20.22 -1.37 8.25
N ILE A 60 -18.99 -1.54 8.76
CA ILE A 60 -18.35 -0.60 9.69
C ILE A 60 -18.19 0.77 9.04
N VAL A 61 -17.70 0.85 7.79
CA VAL A 61 -17.51 2.13 7.08
C VAL A 61 -18.80 2.96 7.04
N GLN A 62 -19.95 2.31 6.89
CA GLN A 62 -21.26 2.96 6.80
C GLN A 62 -21.81 3.45 8.15
N GLN A 63 -21.44 2.80 9.26
CA GLN A 63 -22.00 3.07 10.58
C GLN A 63 -21.48 4.39 11.13
N ARG A 64 -22.37 5.38 11.26
CA ARG A 64 -22.01 6.76 11.68
C ARG A 64 -21.69 6.87 13.17
N ASP A 65 -22.11 5.88 13.96
CA ASP A 65 -21.84 5.73 15.38
C ASP A 65 -20.50 5.06 15.68
N GLU A 66 -19.86 4.44 14.67
CA GLU A 66 -18.50 3.93 14.80
C GLU A 66 -17.45 5.04 14.78
N SER A 67 -16.33 4.80 15.45
CA SER A 67 -15.24 5.77 15.53
C SER A 67 -14.64 6.03 14.14
N GLU A 68 -14.17 7.26 13.89
CA GLU A 68 -13.49 7.60 12.63
C GLU A 68 -12.27 6.70 12.38
N GLN A 69 -11.56 6.32 13.45
CA GLN A 69 -10.41 5.44 13.38
C GLN A 69 -10.78 4.04 12.91
N LEU A 70 -11.81 3.41 13.50
CA LEU A 70 -12.24 2.07 13.09
C LEU A 70 -12.79 2.07 11.67
N ARG A 71 -13.50 3.13 11.29
CA ARG A 71 -14.01 3.30 9.93
C ARG A 71 -12.89 3.49 8.91
N ALA A 72 -11.85 4.25 9.26
CA ALA A 72 -10.68 4.45 8.43
C ALA A 72 -9.89 3.14 8.26
N GLU A 73 -9.68 2.40 9.34
CA GLU A 73 -9.01 1.10 9.32
C GLU A 73 -9.78 0.11 8.44
N ALA A 74 -11.09 -0.03 8.64
CA ALA A 74 -11.90 -0.94 7.85
C ALA A 74 -11.89 -0.63 6.34
N VAL A 75 -11.68 0.63 5.96
CA VAL A 75 -11.46 1.03 4.56
C VAL A 75 -10.07 0.62 4.09
N LEU A 76 -9.02 0.86 4.87
CA LEU A 76 -7.64 0.52 4.51
C LEU A 76 -7.46 -0.99 4.32
N SER A 77 -8.08 -1.81 5.16
CA SER A 77 -8.02 -3.28 5.08
C SER A 77 -8.61 -3.85 3.78
N LEU A 78 -9.44 -3.08 3.06
CA LEU A 78 -9.97 -3.49 1.75
C LEU A 78 -9.00 -3.18 0.59
N GLY A 79 -7.93 -2.41 0.82
CA GLY A 79 -6.99 -1.98 -0.21
C GLY A 79 -6.27 -3.12 -0.91
N PRO A 80 -5.59 -4.04 -0.18
CA PRO A 80 -4.83 -5.12 -0.79
C PRO A 80 -5.66 -6.01 -1.71
N ILE A 81 -6.88 -6.38 -1.29
CA ILE A 81 -7.76 -7.21 -2.11
C ILE A 81 -8.30 -6.47 -3.34
N LEU A 82 -8.45 -5.14 -3.29
CA LEU A 82 -8.84 -4.38 -4.47
C LEU A 82 -7.74 -4.39 -5.53
N GLU A 83 -6.48 -4.18 -5.11
CA GLU A 83 -5.32 -4.20 -5.99
C GLU A 83 -5.15 -5.58 -6.64
N TYR A 84 -5.14 -6.63 -5.83
CA TYR A 84 -4.99 -8.00 -6.29
C TYR A 84 -6.07 -8.41 -7.30
N MET A 85 -7.33 -8.02 -7.07
CA MET A 85 -8.43 -8.39 -7.96
C MET A 85 -8.50 -7.54 -9.24
N ASP A 86 -7.83 -6.38 -9.29
CA ASP A 86 -7.76 -5.54 -10.50
C ASP A 86 -6.73 -6.09 -11.52
N GLU A 87 -5.71 -6.85 -11.05
CA GLU A 87 -4.68 -7.51 -11.87
C GLU A 87 -5.16 -8.80 -12.59
N ASP A 88 -6.36 -8.77 -13.19
CA ASP A 88 -6.91 -9.77 -14.13
C ASP A 88 -7.07 -11.23 -13.60
N LEU A 89 -7.31 -11.41 -12.30
CA LEU A 89 -7.47 -12.74 -11.68
C LEU A 89 -8.87 -13.37 -11.76
N PHE A 90 -9.85 -12.74 -12.41
CA PHE A 90 -11.14 -13.40 -12.65
C PHE A 90 -11.07 -14.56 -13.65
N ASP A 91 -9.90 -14.76 -14.28
CA ASP A 91 -9.65 -15.87 -15.19
C ASP A 91 -9.53 -17.23 -14.46
N ASP A 92 -9.16 -17.25 -13.17
CA ASP A 92 -9.21 -18.45 -12.31
C ASP A 92 -10.09 -18.25 -11.06
N PRO A 93 -11.37 -18.71 -11.10
CA PRO A 93 -12.28 -18.61 -9.96
C PRO A 93 -11.83 -19.37 -8.71
N ASP A 94 -10.94 -20.36 -8.84
CA ASP A 94 -10.45 -21.16 -7.71
C ASP A 94 -9.35 -20.40 -6.92
N GLU A 95 -8.76 -19.35 -7.50
CA GLU A 95 -7.76 -18.48 -6.86
C GLU A 95 -8.36 -17.18 -6.28
N ALA A 96 -9.61 -16.87 -6.62
CA ALA A 96 -10.29 -15.66 -6.17
C ALA A 96 -10.61 -15.71 -4.66
N THR A 97 -10.05 -14.75 -3.90
CA THR A 97 -10.26 -14.64 -2.44
C THR A 97 -11.62 -14.04 -2.10
N ILE A 98 -12.16 -13.20 -2.98
CA ILE A 98 -13.53 -12.65 -2.91
C ILE A 98 -14.24 -12.82 -4.25
N SER A 99 -15.57 -12.83 -4.24
CA SER A 99 -16.35 -12.92 -5.47
C SER A 99 -16.30 -11.61 -6.28
N GLU A 100 -16.47 -11.71 -7.61
CA GLU A 100 -16.62 -10.54 -8.49
C GLU A 100 -17.77 -9.63 -8.05
N GLY A 101 -18.85 -10.22 -7.51
CA GLY A 101 -19.98 -9.49 -6.95
C GLY A 101 -19.58 -8.67 -5.73
N MET A 102 -18.74 -9.21 -4.84
CA MET A 102 -18.22 -8.47 -3.70
C MET A 102 -17.24 -7.38 -4.13
N PHE A 103 -16.33 -7.66 -5.07
CA PHE A 103 -15.39 -6.69 -5.60
C PHE A 103 -16.09 -5.44 -6.14
N ARG A 104 -17.07 -5.61 -7.05
CA ARG A 104 -17.88 -4.49 -7.57
C ARG A 104 -18.65 -3.77 -6.47
N ARG A 105 -19.16 -4.50 -5.47
CA ARG A 105 -19.85 -3.91 -4.33
C ARG A 105 -18.94 -3.04 -3.48
N ILE A 106 -17.67 -3.43 -3.29
CA ILE A 106 -16.67 -2.60 -2.60
C ILE A 106 -16.45 -1.32 -3.41
N GLN A 107 -16.16 -1.42 -4.71
CA GLN A 107 -15.94 -0.27 -5.59
C GLN A 107 -17.10 0.74 -5.56
N ASP A 108 -18.34 0.26 -5.75
CA ASP A 108 -19.55 1.09 -5.73
C ASP A 108 -19.76 1.76 -4.36
N SER A 109 -19.51 1.01 -3.28
CA SER A 109 -19.67 1.52 -1.91
C SER A 109 -18.68 2.62 -1.59
N LEU A 110 -17.39 2.41 -1.90
CA LEU A 110 -16.33 3.39 -1.68
C LEU A 110 -16.57 4.67 -2.47
N ARG A 111 -16.93 4.57 -3.76
CA ARG A 111 -17.32 5.73 -4.57
C ARG A 111 -18.47 6.51 -3.93
N ARG A 112 -19.52 5.81 -3.49
CA ARG A 112 -20.67 6.44 -2.82
C ARG A 112 -20.25 7.17 -1.54
N TYR A 113 -19.43 6.54 -0.70
CA TYR A 113 -18.99 7.12 0.58
C TYR A 113 -18.04 8.30 0.38
N TYR A 114 -17.17 8.28 -0.64
CA TYR A 114 -16.33 9.41 -0.98
C TYR A 114 -17.14 10.67 -1.33
N MET A 115 -18.25 10.48 -2.05
CA MET A 115 -19.13 11.55 -2.50
C MET A 115 -20.11 12.05 -1.42
N ASP A 116 -20.30 11.32 -0.33
CA ASP A 116 -21.13 11.76 0.79
C ASP A 116 -20.35 12.75 1.67
N ALA A 117 -20.75 14.03 1.61
CA ALA A 117 -20.16 15.10 2.42
C ALA A 117 -20.38 14.94 3.93
N GLY A 118 -21.27 14.02 4.35
CA GLY A 118 -21.47 13.63 5.73
C GLY A 118 -20.43 12.62 6.25
N VAL A 119 -19.60 12.04 5.39
CA VAL A 119 -18.47 11.20 5.83
C VAL A 119 -17.34 12.10 6.32
N PRO A 120 -16.76 11.83 7.51
CA PRO A 120 -15.64 12.61 8.05
C PRO A 120 -14.46 12.69 7.09
N LYS A 121 -13.73 13.82 7.15
CA LYS A 121 -12.60 14.11 6.25
C LYS A 121 -11.60 12.96 6.20
N GLU A 122 -11.16 12.44 7.35
CA GLU A 122 -10.13 11.42 7.40
C GLU A 122 -10.60 10.10 6.80
N VAL A 123 -11.86 9.71 7.04
CA VAL A 123 -12.45 8.53 6.41
C VAL A 123 -12.56 8.73 4.88
N ARG A 124 -12.94 9.93 4.41
CA ARG A 124 -12.98 10.23 2.95
C ARG A 124 -11.60 10.17 2.29
N ARG A 125 -10.53 10.58 2.99
CA ARG A 125 -9.15 10.44 2.50
C ARG A 125 -8.79 8.97 2.34
N ARG A 126 -8.99 8.15 3.38
CA ARG A 126 -8.73 6.71 3.31
C ARG A 126 -9.57 6.01 2.24
N ILE A 127 -10.82 6.43 2.04
CA ILE A 127 -11.66 5.90 0.95
C ILE A 127 -11.01 6.15 -0.41
N LEU A 128 -10.50 7.35 -0.65
CA LEU A 128 -9.84 7.67 -1.92
C LEU A 128 -8.55 6.87 -2.09
N GLU A 129 -7.70 6.80 -1.06
CA GLU A 129 -6.44 6.04 -1.07
C GLU A 129 -6.67 4.53 -1.28
N THR A 130 -7.71 3.96 -0.67
CA THR A 130 -8.09 2.57 -0.90
C THR A 130 -8.67 2.37 -2.30
N SER A 131 -9.57 3.25 -2.75
CA SER A 131 -10.31 3.01 -3.99
C SER A 131 -9.44 3.09 -5.24
N VAL A 132 -8.39 3.91 -5.23
CA VAL A 132 -7.48 4.05 -6.38
C VAL A 132 -6.67 2.79 -6.68
N ARG A 133 -6.57 1.85 -5.73
CA ARG A 133 -5.93 0.55 -5.95
C ARG A 133 -6.66 -0.33 -6.97
N ALA A 134 -7.93 -0.01 -7.27
CA ALA A 134 -8.66 -0.52 -8.43
C ALA A 134 -9.24 0.67 -9.22
N PRO A 135 -8.45 1.29 -10.12
CA PRO A 135 -8.79 2.56 -10.76
C PRO A 135 -10.17 2.59 -11.44
N GLN A 136 -10.85 3.74 -11.36
CA GLN A 136 -12.16 4.00 -11.95
C GLN A 136 -12.19 5.43 -12.51
N ASP A 137 -13.06 5.69 -13.50
CA ASP A 137 -13.15 6.97 -14.21
C ASP A 137 -13.26 8.22 -13.33
N TRP A 138 -13.83 8.08 -12.12
CA TRP A 138 -14.05 9.21 -11.21
C TRP A 138 -12.79 9.61 -10.41
N HIS A 139 -11.78 8.74 -10.34
CA HIS A 139 -10.59 9.00 -9.52
C HIS A 139 -9.79 10.19 -10.04
N ARG A 140 -9.66 10.36 -11.36
CA ARG A 140 -8.85 11.44 -11.92
C ARG A 140 -9.33 12.83 -11.48
N ASP A 141 -10.63 13.05 -11.47
CA ASP A 141 -11.19 14.32 -11.00
C ASP A 141 -11.10 14.47 -9.47
N ALA A 142 -11.26 13.38 -8.72
CA ALA A 142 -11.09 13.36 -7.26
C ALA A 142 -9.65 13.68 -6.82
N VAL A 143 -8.66 13.06 -7.46
CA VAL A 143 -7.22 13.27 -7.23
C VAL A 143 -6.83 14.70 -7.58
N ARG A 144 -7.29 15.21 -8.74
CA ARG A 144 -7.05 16.60 -9.12
C ARG A 144 -7.63 17.58 -8.10
N ALA A 145 -8.85 17.34 -7.62
CA ALA A 145 -9.49 18.18 -6.62
C ALA A 145 -8.76 18.14 -5.26
N ALA A 146 -8.22 16.97 -4.87
CA ALA A 146 -7.43 16.82 -3.67
C ALA A 146 -6.07 17.54 -3.78
N TYR A 147 -5.39 17.46 -4.92
CA TYR A 147 -4.07 18.07 -5.13
C TYR A 147 -4.09 19.61 -5.07
N VAL A 148 -5.13 20.23 -5.65
CA VAL A 148 -5.29 21.70 -5.64
C VAL A 148 -5.83 22.23 -4.31
N SER A 149 -6.04 21.36 -3.31
CA SER A 149 -6.47 21.78 -1.98
C SER A 149 -5.35 22.50 -1.24
N ASP A 150 -5.69 23.57 -0.51
CA ASP A 150 -4.75 24.24 0.40
C ASP A 150 -4.43 23.40 1.65
N LYS A 151 -5.09 22.24 1.82
CA LYS A 151 -4.90 21.35 2.97
C LYS A 151 -3.86 20.30 2.61
N GLU A 152 -2.73 20.35 3.31
CA GLU A 152 -1.59 19.46 3.13
C GLU A 152 -1.96 17.97 3.18
N ASP A 153 -2.85 17.60 4.10
CA ASP A 153 -3.47 16.27 4.18
C ASP A 153 -4.11 15.78 2.87
N TRP A 154 -4.85 16.65 2.18
CA TRP A 154 -5.45 16.29 0.89
C TRP A 154 -4.41 16.26 -0.23
N LYS A 155 -3.37 17.10 -0.15
CA LYS A 155 -2.26 17.04 -1.10
C LYS A 155 -1.47 15.73 -0.95
N LEU A 156 -1.21 15.28 0.28
CA LEU A 156 -0.63 13.97 0.58
C LEU A 156 -1.47 12.83 0.00
N THR A 157 -2.76 12.81 0.31
CA THR A 157 -3.68 11.81 -0.27
C THR A 157 -3.67 11.84 -1.80
N ALA A 158 -3.61 13.02 -2.41
CA ALA A 158 -3.54 13.14 -3.86
C ALA A 158 -2.26 12.54 -4.43
N VAL A 159 -1.10 12.85 -3.84
CA VAL A 159 0.20 12.34 -4.31
C VAL A 159 0.30 10.82 -4.13
N PHE A 160 -0.18 10.26 -3.01
CA PHE A 160 -0.35 8.82 -2.87
C PHE A 160 -1.16 8.24 -4.03
N CYS A 161 -2.32 8.84 -4.32
CA CYS A 161 -3.21 8.35 -5.38
C CYS A 161 -2.60 8.46 -6.79
N MET A 162 -1.69 9.41 -7.01
CA MET A 162 -0.99 9.55 -8.28
C MET A 162 -0.07 8.36 -8.56
N GLY A 163 0.30 7.55 -7.57
CA GLY A 163 1.03 6.29 -7.80
C GLY A 163 0.18 5.16 -8.41
N PHE A 164 -1.15 5.34 -8.48
CA PHE A 164 -2.10 4.35 -9.01
C PHE A 164 -2.93 4.89 -10.19
N VAL A 165 -3.10 6.22 -10.28
CA VAL A 165 -3.91 6.87 -11.32
C VAL A 165 -3.01 7.64 -12.28
N ASP A 166 -3.17 7.40 -13.58
CA ASP A 166 -2.34 7.96 -14.63
C ASP A 166 -2.57 9.46 -14.90
N GLY A 167 -1.61 10.07 -15.62
CA GLY A 167 -1.75 11.41 -16.19
C GLY A 167 -1.58 12.56 -15.19
N PHE A 168 -0.68 12.38 -14.22
CA PHE A 168 -0.28 13.37 -13.20
C PHE A 168 1.23 13.61 -13.13
N ASP A 169 1.98 13.28 -14.18
CA ASP A 169 3.45 13.31 -14.24
C ASP A 169 4.00 14.66 -13.75
N ASP A 170 3.47 15.78 -14.25
CA ASP A 170 3.87 17.14 -13.84
C ASP A 170 3.66 17.38 -12.33
N GLN A 171 2.56 16.88 -11.76
CA GLN A 171 2.22 17.05 -10.35
C GLN A 171 3.09 16.17 -9.45
N ILE A 172 3.44 14.97 -9.91
CA ILE A 172 4.39 14.08 -9.22
C ILE A 172 5.77 14.75 -9.19
N LEU A 173 6.26 15.23 -10.35
CA LEU A 173 7.54 15.93 -10.44
C LEU A 173 7.59 17.21 -9.60
N GLU A 174 6.50 17.98 -9.53
CA GLU A 174 6.38 19.12 -8.61
C GLU A 174 6.49 18.64 -7.14
N ALA A 175 5.80 17.56 -6.79
CA ALA A 175 5.72 17.06 -5.42
C ALA A 175 7.05 16.51 -4.87
N LEU A 176 7.99 16.10 -5.73
CA LEU A 176 9.36 15.74 -5.33
C LEU A 176 10.07 16.90 -4.61
N GLY A 177 9.73 18.15 -4.92
CA GLY A 177 10.26 19.34 -4.26
C GLY A 177 9.57 19.70 -2.93
N SER A 178 8.66 18.87 -2.43
CA SER A 178 7.93 19.13 -1.19
C SER A 178 8.85 19.11 0.03
N LYS A 179 8.58 20.00 0.99
CA LYS A 179 9.25 19.99 2.31
C LYS A 179 8.55 19.08 3.32
N ASN A 180 7.35 18.62 2.99
CA ASN A 180 6.65 17.63 3.79
C ASN A 180 7.23 16.25 3.46
N PRO A 181 7.79 15.53 4.45
CA PRO A 181 8.44 14.25 4.23
C PRO A 181 7.49 13.18 3.71
N ASP A 182 6.23 13.15 4.16
CA ASP A 182 5.23 12.19 3.71
C ASP A 182 4.88 12.43 2.23
N ILE A 183 4.72 13.69 1.83
CA ILE A 183 4.44 14.05 0.42
C ILE A 183 5.64 13.71 -0.47
N HIS A 184 6.86 13.99 0.01
CA HIS A 184 8.09 13.69 -0.72
C HIS A 184 8.26 12.18 -0.89
N TYR A 185 8.04 11.38 0.16
CA TYR A 185 8.05 9.92 0.11
C TYR A 185 7.06 9.38 -0.94
N GLU A 186 5.80 9.80 -0.89
CA GLU A 186 4.80 9.32 -1.86
C GLU A 186 5.10 9.81 -3.28
N ALA A 187 5.70 10.99 -3.46
CA ALA A 187 6.12 11.47 -4.78
C ALA A 187 7.25 10.62 -5.38
N VAL A 188 8.20 10.16 -4.55
CA VAL A 188 9.26 9.23 -4.97
C VAL A 188 8.65 7.91 -5.43
N ARG A 189 7.74 7.34 -4.64
CA ARG A 189 7.04 6.10 -5.01
C ARG A 189 6.24 6.24 -6.30
N ALA A 190 5.42 7.30 -6.41
CA ALA A 190 4.64 7.56 -7.61
C ALA A 190 5.52 7.75 -8.86
N ALA A 191 6.67 8.43 -8.72
CA ALA A 191 7.62 8.57 -9.81
C ALA A 191 8.23 7.23 -10.26
N GLY A 192 8.54 6.36 -9.29
CA GLY A 192 9.00 4.99 -9.54
C GLY A 192 7.95 4.15 -10.27
N ASN A 193 6.73 4.09 -9.74
CA ASN A 193 5.62 3.31 -10.30
C ASN A 193 5.35 3.63 -11.79
N TRP A 194 5.50 4.90 -12.19
CA TRP A 194 5.29 5.34 -13.57
C TRP A 194 6.58 5.44 -14.41
N GLY A 195 7.75 5.11 -13.84
CA GLY A 195 9.02 5.20 -14.54
C GLY A 195 9.33 6.62 -15.05
N LEU A 196 9.03 7.65 -14.25
CA LEU A 196 9.15 9.04 -14.69
C LEU A 196 10.62 9.48 -14.80
N ASP A 197 11.16 9.51 -16.01
CA ASP A 197 12.54 9.91 -16.30
C ASP A 197 12.93 11.28 -15.69
N GLY A 198 11.99 12.22 -15.65
CA GLY A 198 12.19 13.55 -15.07
C GLY A 198 12.52 13.54 -13.57
N ALA A 199 12.20 12.46 -12.85
CA ALA A 199 12.49 12.30 -11.44
C ALA A 199 13.95 11.87 -11.18
N TRP A 200 14.65 11.34 -12.19
CA TRP A 200 15.97 10.74 -12.05
C TRP A 200 16.99 11.61 -11.28
N PRO A 201 17.16 12.92 -11.56
CA PRO A 201 18.11 13.75 -10.82
C PRO A 201 17.78 13.86 -9.33
N HIS A 202 16.49 13.80 -8.97
CA HIS A 202 16.03 13.85 -7.59
C HIS A 202 16.30 12.52 -6.88
N ILE A 203 16.05 11.40 -7.55
CA ILE A 203 16.33 10.06 -7.01
C ILE A 203 17.81 9.89 -6.70
N VAL A 204 18.70 10.25 -7.63
CA VAL A 204 20.16 10.23 -7.39
C VAL A 204 20.54 11.09 -6.17
N THR A 205 19.93 12.26 -6.02
CA THR A 205 20.19 13.13 -4.85
C THR A 205 19.78 12.46 -3.54
N VAL A 206 18.69 11.70 -3.52
CA VAL A 206 18.23 10.95 -2.33
C VAL A 206 19.16 9.77 -2.02
N LEU A 207 19.61 9.04 -3.04
CA LEU A 207 20.52 7.91 -2.90
C LEU A 207 21.92 8.33 -2.41
N ASP A 208 22.44 9.45 -2.93
CA ASP A 208 23.74 10.01 -2.53
C ASP A 208 23.70 10.68 -1.14
N ALA A 209 22.50 10.99 -0.64
CA ALA A 209 22.32 11.59 0.68
C ALA A 209 22.51 10.53 1.77
N GLY A 210 23.74 10.42 2.29
CA GLY A 210 24.09 9.47 3.37
C GLY A 210 23.35 9.64 4.72
N GLU A 211 22.38 10.55 4.84
CA GLU A 211 21.53 10.75 6.02
C GLU A 211 20.02 10.71 5.67
N SER A 212 19.64 10.14 4.53
CA SER A 212 18.22 9.95 4.18
C SER A 212 17.52 9.05 5.20
N ASP A 213 16.27 9.39 5.52
CA ASP A 213 15.41 8.52 6.34
C ASP A 213 15.19 7.17 5.63
N LYS A 214 15.26 6.07 6.37
CA LYS A 214 15.30 4.71 5.79
C LYS A 214 14.12 4.42 4.84
N PRO A 215 12.85 4.68 5.20
CA PRO A 215 11.72 4.56 4.27
C PRO A 215 11.92 5.29 2.94
N LEU A 216 12.40 6.54 2.98
CA LEU A 216 12.63 7.33 1.78
C LEU A 216 13.77 6.75 0.93
N LEU A 217 14.83 6.26 1.58
CA LEU A 217 15.94 5.60 0.89
C LEU A 217 15.47 4.32 0.17
N LEU A 218 14.72 3.45 0.86
CA LEU A 218 14.16 2.23 0.26
C LEU A 218 13.26 2.56 -0.95
N ALA A 219 12.37 3.55 -0.81
CA ALA A 219 11.54 4.01 -1.91
C ALA A 219 12.37 4.57 -3.09
N ALA A 220 13.50 5.22 -2.83
CA ALA A 220 14.39 5.73 -3.88
C ALA A 220 15.15 4.61 -4.60
N ILE A 221 15.57 3.56 -3.87
CA ILE A 221 16.21 2.36 -4.44
C ILE A 221 15.25 1.67 -5.41
N GLU A 222 14.02 1.41 -4.95
CA GLU A 222 12.96 0.83 -5.77
C GLU A 222 12.65 1.71 -6.99
N ALA A 223 12.41 3.00 -6.78
CA ALA A 223 12.11 3.93 -7.87
C ALA A 223 13.23 3.99 -8.92
N ALA A 224 14.50 3.90 -8.52
CA ALA A 224 15.62 3.90 -9.45
C ALA A 224 15.56 2.70 -10.42
N ALA A 225 15.20 1.51 -9.93
CA ALA A 225 15.08 0.29 -10.73
C ALA A 225 14.02 0.41 -11.83
N TYR A 226 12.91 1.09 -11.55
CA TYR A 226 11.83 1.30 -12.52
C TYR A 226 12.11 2.48 -13.48
N ILE A 227 12.80 3.54 -13.02
CA ILE A 227 13.03 4.74 -13.83
C ILE A 227 14.19 4.51 -14.82
N ARG A 228 15.34 4.02 -14.35
CA ARG A 228 16.54 3.75 -15.15
C ARG A 228 17.31 2.54 -14.62
N PRO A 229 16.88 1.30 -14.93
CA PRO A 229 17.43 0.09 -14.31
C PRO A 229 18.94 -0.07 -14.54
N GLN A 230 19.45 0.27 -15.72
CA GLN A 230 20.88 0.12 -16.02
C GLN A 230 21.74 1.10 -15.21
N GLU A 231 21.38 2.39 -15.20
CA GLU A 231 22.08 3.40 -14.41
C GLU A 231 21.89 3.22 -12.90
N ALA A 232 20.73 2.71 -12.47
CA ALA A 232 20.45 2.41 -11.07
C ALA A 232 21.47 1.40 -10.53
N ALA A 233 21.73 0.31 -11.25
CA ALA A 233 22.68 -0.68 -10.80
C ALA A 233 24.13 -0.16 -10.67
N GLU A 234 24.52 0.85 -11.46
CA GLU A 234 25.84 1.47 -11.32
C GLU A 234 25.97 2.30 -10.03
N ILE A 235 24.89 2.99 -9.61
CA ILE A 235 24.91 3.88 -8.45
C ILE A 235 24.53 3.19 -7.14
N LEU A 236 23.76 2.11 -7.19
CA LEU A 236 23.31 1.38 -6.01
C LEU A 236 24.39 0.49 -5.40
N GLY A 237 25.48 0.21 -6.12
CA GLY A 237 26.53 -0.70 -5.67
C GLY A 237 27.14 -0.34 -4.31
N ASP A 238 27.31 0.95 -4.01
CA ASP A 238 27.87 1.41 -2.74
C ASP A 238 26.94 1.13 -1.53
N LEU A 239 25.64 0.95 -1.77
CA LEU A 239 24.65 0.64 -0.73
C LEU A 239 24.68 -0.84 -0.30
N LEU A 240 25.37 -1.72 -1.05
CA LEU A 240 25.59 -3.11 -0.65
C LEU A 240 26.49 -3.25 0.58
N ASP A 241 27.31 -2.23 0.87
CA ASP A 241 28.16 -2.18 2.06
C ASP A 241 27.42 -1.66 3.32
N SER A 242 26.09 -1.47 3.24
CA SER A 242 25.25 -1.05 4.36
C SER A 242 25.18 -2.11 5.46
N ASP A 243 25.19 -1.68 6.72
CA ASP A 243 24.94 -2.55 7.89
C ASP A 243 23.43 -2.89 8.07
N ASP A 244 22.56 -2.27 7.27
CA ASP A 244 21.11 -2.47 7.30
C ASP A 244 20.67 -3.50 6.24
N GLU A 245 20.20 -4.66 6.69
CA GLU A 245 19.82 -5.78 5.83
C GLU A 245 18.69 -5.43 4.85
N ASP A 246 17.70 -4.61 5.25
CA ASP A 246 16.59 -4.22 4.38
C ASP A 246 17.09 -3.35 3.21
N ILE A 247 18.12 -2.53 3.43
CA ILE A 247 18.74 -1.72 2.37
C ILE A 247 19.46 -2.64 1.37
N VAL A 248 20.24 -3.59 1.87
CA VAL A 248 20.99 -4.54 1.03
C VAL A 248 20.04 -5.39 0.20
N GLU A 249 18.95 -5.88 0.80
CA GLU A 249 17.90 -6.64 0.11
C GLU A 249 17.24 -5.82 -0.99
N ALA A 250 16.81 -4.59 -0.70
CA ALA A 250 16.21 -3.71 -1.71
C ALA A 250 17.14 -3.42 -2.89
N VAL A 251 18.46 -3.29 -2.66
CA VAL A 251 19.45 -3.12 -3.73
C VAL A 251 19.54 -4.37 -4.60
N TYR A 252 19.55 -5.56 -4.00
CA TYR A 252 19.57 -6.80 -4.76
C TYR A 252 18.33 -6.97 -5.64
N GLU A 253 17.15 -6.67 -5.11
CA GLU A 253 15.90 -6.69 -5.89
C GLU A 253 15.95 -5.70 -7.05
N ALA A 254 16.38 -4.47 -6.80
CA ALA A 254 16.54 -3.43 -7.81
C ALA A 254 17.53 -3.84 -8.92
N MET A 255 18.65 -4.46 -8.58
CA MET A 255 19.64 -4.95 -9.55
C MET A 255 19.16 -6.16 -10.34
N ALA A 256 18.39 -7.06 -9.72
CA ALA A 256 17.80 -8.21 -10.40
C ALA A 256 16.84 -7.78 -11.52
N MET A 257 16.09 -6.69 -11.32
CA MET A 257 15.23 -6.09 -12.35
C MET A 257 16.00 -5.56 -13.56
N ALA A 258 17.28 -5.19 -13.39
CA ALA A 258 18.12 -4.70 -14.48
C ALA A 258 18.74 -5.82 -15.36
N GLU A 259 18.42 -7.10 -15.08
CA GLU A 259 19.02 -8.30 -15.71
C GLU A 259 20.56 -8.33 -15.63
N LEU A 260 21.16 -7.68 -14.63
CA LEU A 260 22.60 -7.74 -14.43
C LEU A 260 22.97 -9.02 -13.68
N PRO A 261 24.05 -9.73 -14.06
CA PRO A 261 24.49 -10.91 -13.35
C PRO A 261 24.91 -10.52 -11.93
N LEU A 262 24.14 -10.98 -10.94
CA LEU A 262 24.49 -10.88 -9.52
C LEU A 262 25.60 -11.89 -9.21
N ASP A 263 26.64 -11.50 -8.47
CA ASP A 263 27.61 -12.45 -7.93
C ASP A 263 26.89 -13.34 -6.88
N ASP A 264 26.87 -14.65 -7.13
CA ASP A 264 26.11 -15.71 -6.43
C ASP A 264 26.42 -15.89 -4.92
N GLU A 265 27.15 -14.98 -4.26
CA GLU A 265 27.63 -15.17 -2.88
C GLU A 265 26.57 -14.95 -1.79
N TYR A 266 25.42 -14.35 -2.09
CA TYR A 266 24.36 -14.10 -1.08
C TYR A 266 23.28 -15.19 -1.00
N PHE A 267 22.97 -15.88 -2.09
CA PHE A 267 21.96 -16.96 -2.09
C PHE A 267 22.46 -18.26 -1.40
N ASN A 268 23.71 -18.31 -0.95
CA ASN A 268 24.34 -19.52 -0.42
C ASN A 268 24.56 -19.54 1.10
N LYS A 269 24.10 -18.53 1.87
CA LYS A 269 24.34 -18.52 3.32
C LYS A 269 23.42 -19.41 4.17
N ASP A 270 22.39 -20.02 3.58
CA ASP A 270 21.44 -20.86 4.33
C ASP A 270 21.69 -22.38 4.25
N ASN A 271 22.84 -22.85 3.74
CA ASN A 271 23.08 -24.30 3.62
C ASN A 271 24.39 -24.83 4.20
N GLU A 272 25.09 -24.07 5.04
CA GLU A 272 26.23 -24.59 5.81
C GLU A 272 26.01 -24.55 7.31
N THR A 273 25.05 -25.32 7.81
CA THR A 273 25.23 -26.00 9.10
C THR A 273 24.41 -27.28 9.15
N ILE A 274 25.06 -28.43 8.86
CA ILE A 274 24.92 -29.74 9.54
C ILE A 274 25.91 -30.69 8.84
N HIS A 275 27.04 -30.96 9.50
CA HIS A 275 27.75 -32.24 9.42
C HIS A 275 28.45 -32.51 10.75
#